data_AF-A0A0M6Y923-F1
#
_entry.id   AF-A0A0M6Y923-F1
#
_cell.length_a   1.000
_cell.length_b   1.000
_cell.length_c   1.000
_cell.angle_alpha   90.00
_cell.angle_beta   90.00
_cell.angle_gamma   90.00
#
_symmetry.space_group_name_H-M   'P 1'
#
loop_
_entity.id
_entity.type
_entity.pdbx_description
1 polymer ?
#
loop_
_entity_poly.entity_id
_entity_poly.type
_entity_poly.pdbx_seq_one_letter_code
_entity_poly.pdbx_strand_id
1 'polypeptide(L)'
;MASERNNLEISVSRFWPLAETVNLVQATLIIIGIEPQSLEHKVESMDPSERPKDYIAVRNAIVSALEENVLEGTLEKKDYSSEPRTVGYTLPRPDRYDYSLSRVKIPSLKDWMEEKGYETEVLRLPMKKRTGFRDPENDRFSLKLLAVVEAWENYDPESNETGTPKQRMIGWLEANANRFGLINEKGEIQYEVIKHLAQVANWDTRRKPTGDKSK
;
A
#
# COMPACT_ATOMS: atom_id res chain seq x y z
N MET A 1 15.36 27.20 -23.89
CA MET A 1 15.39 26.92 -22.44
C MET A 1 13.95 26.71 -21.99
N ALA A 2 13.44 25.49 -22.18
CA ALA A 2 12.11 25.11 -21.74
C ALA A 2 12.23 24.71 -20.26
N SER A 3 11.49 25.39 -19.41
CA SER A 3 11.41 25.12 -17.98
C SER A 3 10.73 23.77 -17.77
N GLU A 4 11.52 22.74 -17.46
CA GLU A 4 11.04 21.54 -16.77
C GLU A 4 10.53 21.97 -15.40
N ARG A 5 9.25 22.35 -15.33
CA ARG A 5 8.53 22.36 -14.05
C ARG A 5 8.00 20.96 -13.87
N ASN A 6 8.65 20.22 -12.97
CA ASN A 6 8.19 18.98 -12.40
C ASN A 6 6.66 19.03 -12.21
N ASN A 7 5.94 18.25 -13.03
CA ASN A 7 4.60 17.80 -12.72
C ASN A 7 4.73 16.85 -11.52
N LEU A 8 4.79 17.44 -10.33
CA LEU A 8 4.32 16.75 -9.13
C LEU A 8 2.80 16.67 -9.33
N GLU A 9 2.33 15.62 -10.01
CA GLU A 9 0.93 15.26 -9.96
C GLU A 9 0.58 15.13 -8.47
N ILE A 10 -0.19 16.10 -7.96
CA ILE A 10 -0.69 16.14 -6.59
C ILE A 10 -1.77 15.05 -6.50
N SER A 11 -1.31 13.80 -6.56
CA SER A 11 -2.10 12.62 -6.26
C SER A 11 -2.06 12.41 -4.76
N VAL A 12 -3.20 12.05 -4.18
CA VAL A 12 -3.29 11.72 -2.76
C VAL A 12 -2.27 10.63 -2.45
N SER A 13 -1.44 10.87 -1.44
CA SER A 13 -0.40 9.93 -1.04
C SER A 13 -1.00 8.58 -0.65
N ARG A 14 -0.61 7.51 -1.34
CA ARG A 14 -0.96 6.11 -1.02
C ARG A 14 -0.51 5.63 0.37
N PHE A 15 0.18 6.48 1.13
CA PHE A 15 0.67 6.21 2.47
C PHE A 15 -0.25 6.74 3.56
N TRP A 16 -1.29 7.51 3.22
CA TRP A 16 -2.33 7.90 4.19
C TRP A 16 -2.91 6.71 4.97
N PRO A 17 -3.16 5.54 4.35
CA PRO A 17 -3.65 4.37 5.07
C PRO A 17 -2.68 3.75 6.08
N LEU A 18 -1.42 4.21 6.16
CA LEU A 18 -0.51 3.81 7.23
C LEU A 18 -0.87 4.45 8.57
N ALA A 19 -1.58 5.59 8.56
CA ALA A 19 -2.06 6.20 9.78
C ALA A 19 -3.28 5.43 10.31
N GLU A 20 -3.30 5.11 11.60
CA GLU A 20 -4.47 4.48 12.23
C GLU A 20 -5.68 5.43 12.25
N THR A 21 -5.41 6.72 12.48
CA THR A 21 -6.40 7.78 12.57
C THR A 21 -5.95 9.02 11.80
N VAL A 22 -6.90 9.71 11.18
CA VAL A 22 -6.69 11.02 10.54
C VAL A 22 -7.64 12.05 11.14
N ASN A 23 -7.32 13.33 10.99
CA ASN A 23 -8.24 14.39 11.37
C ASN A 23 -9.39 14.53 10.37
N LEU A 24 -10.47 15.22 10.75
CA LEU A 24 -11.66 15.31 9.91
C LEU A 24 -11.39 16.05 8.59
N VAL A 25 -10.53 17.06 8.63
CA VAL A 25 -10.11 17.83 7.44
C VAL A 25 -9.35 16.93 6.48
N GLN A 26 -8.37 16.17 6.96
CA GLN A 26 -7.59 15.20 6.21
C GLN A 26 -8.48 14.13 5.59
N ALA A 27 -9.39 13.54 6.38
CA ALA A 27 -10.34 12.53 5.89
C ALA A 27 -11.19 13.09 4.74
N THR A 28 -11.71 14.31 4.90
CA THR A 28 -12.52 14.98 3.88
C THR A 28 -11.71 15.19 2.60
N LEU A 29 -10.49 15.72 2.72
CA LEU A 29 -9.59 15.98 1.59
C LEU A 29 -9.20 14.70 0.85
N ILE A 30 -8.91 13.62 1.58
CA ILE A 30 -8.59 12.30 0.99
C ILE A 30 -9.77 11.78 0.16
N ILE A 31 -11.00 11.86 0.68
CA ILE A 31 -12.20 11.37 0.00
C ILE A 31 -12.47 12.12 -1.31
N ILE A 32 -12.28 13.44 -1.31
CA ILE A 32 -12.45 14.25 -2.53
C ILE A 32 -11.23 14.20 -3.46
N GLY A 33 -10.21 13.40 -3.13
CA GLY A 33 -9.04 13.19 -3.97
C GLY A 33 -8.01 14.34 -3.94
N ILE A 34 -7.97 15.13 -2.87
CA ILE A 34 -7.02 16.24 -2.70
C ILE A 34 -6.01 15.88 -1.61
N GLU A 35 -4.72 16.07 -1.90
CA GLU A 35 -3.64 15.81 -0.94
C GLU A 35 -3.75 16.74 0.29
N PRO A 36 -4.00 16.19 1.50
CA PRO A 36 -4.19 17.00 2.70
C PRO A 36 -3.02 17.92 3.05
N GLN A 37 -1.76 17.48 2.84
CA GLN A 37 -0.58 18.28 3.17
C GLN A 37 -0.59 19.67 2.51
N SER A 38 -1.25 19.80 1.36
CA SER A 38 -1.32 21.05 0.61
C SER A 38 -2.31 22.05 1.22
N LEU A 39 -3.40 21.59 1.84
CA LEU A 39 -4.60 22.40 2.10
C LEU A 39 -5.14 22.32 3.54
N GLU A 40 -4.75 21.32 4.32
CA GLU A 40 -5.36 21.01 5.63
C GLU A 40 -5.36 22.20 6.60
N HIS A 41 -4.30 23.01 6.58
CA HIS A 41 -4.10 24.13 7.49
C HIS A 41 -4.89 25.40 7.11
N LYS A 42 -5.48 25.44 5.90
CA LYS A 42 -6.15 26.63 5.36
C LYS A 42 -7.60 26.41 5.00
N VAL A 43 -8.00 25.20 4.61
CA VAL A 43 -9.33 24.95 4.01
C VAL A 43 -10.51 25.41 4.87
N GLU A 44 -10.40 25.30 6.19
CA GLU A 44 -11.45 25.78 7.11
C GLU A 44 -11.50 27.30 7.26
N SER A 45 -10.39 28.00 6.99
CA SER A 45 -10.32 29.47 6.97
C SER A 45 -10.66 30.09 5.62
N MET A 46 -10.78 29.29 4.56
CA MET A 46 -11.15 29.76 3.22
C MET A 46 -12.61 30.18 3.16
N ASP A 47 -12.89 31.17 2.30
CA ASP A 47 -14.26 31.54 1.96
C ASP A 47 -15.00 30.32 1.39
N PRO A 48 -16.30 30.11 1.70
CA PRO A 48 -17.06 28.98 1.19
C PRO A 48 -17.00 28.81 -0.33
N SER A 49 -16.84 29.90 -1.10
CA SER A 49 -16.71 29.87 -2.55
C SER A 49 -15.34 29.40 -3.07
N GLU A 50 -14.30 29.52 -2.24
CA GLU A 50 -12.92 29.10 -2.56
C GLU A 50 -12.61 27.68 -2.10
N ARG A 51 -13.49 27.09 -1.29
CA ARG A 51 -13.31 25.72 -0.80
C ARG A 51 -13.40 24.73 -1.96
N PRO A 52 -12.67 23.61 -1.88
CA PRO A 52 -12.80 22.55 -2.87
C PRO A 52 -14.24 22.10 -3.03
N LYS A 53 -14.60 21.79 -4.27
CA LYS A 53 -15.90 21.23 -4.59
C LYS A 53 -16.16 20.00 -3.71
N ASP A 54 -17.40 19.85 -3.24
CA ASP A 54 -17.88 18.73 -2.44
C ASP A 54 -17.28 18.61 -1.01
N TYR A 55 -16.29 19.45 -0.65
CA TYR A 55 -15.67 19.44 0.69
C TYR A 55 -16.68 19.56 1.83
N ILE A 56 -17.59 20.54 1.75
CA ILE A 56 -18.59 20.77 2.80
C ILE A 56 -19.56 19.58 2.92
N ALA A 57 -19.95 18.99 1.79
CA ALA A 57 -20.87 17.86 1.77
C ALA A 57 -20.24 16.63 2.41
N VAL A 58 -19.01 16.29 2.01
CA VAL A 58 -18.27 15.15 2.57
C VAL A 58 -17.97 15.36 4.05
N ARG A 59 -17.47 16.53 4.45
CA ARG A 59 -17.21 16.85 5.85
C ARG A 59 -18.45 16.64 6.72
N ASN A 60 -19.59 17.20 6.29
CA ASN A 60 -20.85 17.06 7.02
C ASN A 60 -21.33 15.62 7.09
N ALA A 61 -21.12 14.81 6.04
CA ALA A 61 -21.43 13.40 6.05
C ALA A 61 -20.60 12.63 7.08
N ILE A 62 -19.29 12.91 7.18
CA ILE A 62 -18.42 12.29 8.20
C ILE A 62 -18.83 12.72 9.60
N VAL A 63 -19.14 14.02 9.82
CA VAL A 63 -19.65 14.50 11.12
C VAL A 63 -20.93 13.77 11.52
N SER A 64 -21.90 13.67 10.61
CA SER A 64 -23.16 12.97 10.87
C SER A 64 -22.93 11.50 11.22
N ALA A 65 -22.05 10.82 10.48
CA ALA A 65 -21.73 9.43 10.73
C ALA A 65 -20.99 9.20 12.07
N LEU A 66 -20.17 10.16 12.51
CA LEU A 66 -19.56 10.14 13.84
C LEU A 66 -20.59 10.45 14.95
N GLU A 67 -21.52 11.38 14.73
CA GLU A 67 -22.60 11.68 15.68
C GLU A 67 -23.54 10.46 15.89
N GLU A 68 -23.78 9.71 14.83
CA GLU A 68 -24.60 8.49 14.86
C GLU A 68 -23.83 7.24 15.33
N ASN A 69 -22.53 7.36 15.65
CA ASN A 69 -21.63 6.24 15.98
C ASN A 69 -21.55 5.16 14.90
N VAL A 70 -21.79 5.53 13.64
CA VAL A 70 -21.56 4.66 12.47
C VAL A 70 -20.07 4.61 12.16
N LEU A 71 -19.37 5.73 12.33
CA LEU A 71 -17.91 5.82 12.24
C LEU A 71 -17.26 5.77 13.62
N GLU A 72 -16.12 5.10 13.70
CA GLU A 72 -15.25 5.13 14.88
C GLU A 72 -14.33 6.36 14.86
N GLY A 73 -14.43 7.18 15.90
CA GLY A 73 -13.62 8.40 16.02
C GLY A 73 -13.99 9.24 17.23
N THR A 74 -13.45 10.45 17.28
CA THR A 74 -13.74 11.45 18.31
C THR A 74 -14.16 12.76 17.67
N LEU A 75 -15.24 13.35 18.17
CA LEU A 75 -15.69 14.69 17.81
C LEU A 75 -15.40 15.65 18.96
N GLU A 76 -14.45 16.54 18.74
CA GLU A 76 -14.09 17.58 19.71
C GLU A 76 -14.96 18.81 19.50
N LYS A 77 -15.60 19.30 20.57
CA LYS A 77 -16.42 20.52 20.51
C LYS A 77 -15.52 21.74 20.62
N LYS A 78 -15.83 22.81 19.89
CA LYS A 78 -15.14 24.09 20.10
C LYS A 78 -15.53 24.66 21.47
N ASP A 79 -14.53 24.98 22.28
CA ASP A 79 -14.73 25.67 23.53
C ASP A 79 -14.72 27.19 23.29
N TYR A 80 -15.91 27.79 23.27
CA TYR A 80 -16.08 29.23 23.11
C TYR A 80 -15.94 30.00 24.43
N SER A 81 -15.55 29.35 25.54
CA SER A 81 -15.48 30.02 26.84
C SER A 81 -14.41 31.12 26.92
N SER A 82 -13.50 31.19 25.95
CA SER A 82 -12.37 32.13 25.91
C SER A 82 -12.53 33.29 24.92
N GLU A 83 -13.57 33.29 24.08
CA GLU A 83 -13.80 34.40 23.14
C GLU A 83 -14.57 35.56 23.82
N PRO A 84 -14.08 36.81 23.72
CA PRO A 84 -14.79 37.95 24.29
C PRO A 84 -16.17 38.08 23.62
N ARG A 85 -17.22 37.98 24.45
CA ARG A 85 -18.64 38.15 24.04
C ARG A 85 -18.82 39.50 23.37
N THR A 86 -18.69 39.54 22.05
CA THR A 86 -19.07 40.71 21.26
C THR A 86 -20.57 40.64 21.05
N VAL A 87 -21.29 41.42 21.86
CA VAL A 87 -22.75 41.56 21.82
C VAL A 87 -23.17 42.17 20.48
N GLY A 88 -24.03 41.48 19.72
CA GLY A 88 -24.84 42.15 18.68
C GLY A 88 -24.89 41.53 17.28
N TYR A 89 -24.08 40.53 16.97
CA TYR A 89 -24.19 39.83 15.68
C TYR A 89 -24.43 38.34 15.92
N THR A 90 -25.57 37.83 15.47
CA THR A 90 -25.79 36.39 15.33
C THR A 90 -24.85 35.90 14.25
N LEU A 91 -23.63 35.54 14.62
CA LEU A 91 -22.69 34.90 13.71
C LEU A 91 -23.39 33.64 13.12
N PRO A 92 -23.19 33.33 11.83
CA PRO A 92 -23.62 32.05 11.28
C PRO A 92 -23.11 30.95 12.21
N ARG A 93 -23.99 30.02 12.60
CA ARG A 93 -23.74 29.00 13.64
C ARG A 93 -22.26 28.61 13.63
N PRO A 94 -21.48 28.99 14.65
CA PRO A 94 -20.07 28.70 14.62
C PRO A 94 -19.94 27.17 14.64
N ASP A 95 -19.08 26.63 13.77
CA ASP A 95 -18.93 25.19 13.57
C ASP A 95 -18.88 24.48 14.94
N ARG A 96 -19.87 23.63 15.24
CA ARG A 96 -20.06 23.02 16.57
C ARG A 96 -18.82 22.24 17.04
N TYR A 97 -18.02 21.77 16.09
CA TYR A 97 -16.87 20.92 16.31
C TYR A 97 -15.59 21.56 15.79
N ASP A 98 -14.49 21.25 16.48
CA ASP A 98 -13.15 21.51 15.99
C ASP A 98 -12.74 20.35 15.08
N TYR A 99 -12.85 20.57 13.77
CA TYR A 99 -12.54 19.56 12.76
C TYR A 99 -11.04 19.19 12.72
N SER A 100 -10.16 20.10 13.15
CA SER A 100 -8.71 19.89 13.20
C SER A 100 -8.29 19.03 14.39
N LEU A 101 -9.07 19.05 15.48
CA LEU A 101 -8.87 18.21 16.66
C LEU A 101 -9.68 16.90 16.61
N SER A 102 -10.83 16.91 15.94
CA SER A 102 -11.63 15.71 15.71
C SER A 102 -10.85 14.67 14.90
N ARG A 103 -11.07 13.39 15.21
CA ARG A 103 -10.36 12.25 14.62
C ARG A 103 -11.33 11.20 14.11
N VAL A 104 -10.93 10.50 13.05
CA VAL A 104 -11.63 9.33 12.51
C VAL A 104 -10.63 8.22 12.24
N LYS A 105 -11.01 6.96 12.53
CA LYS A 105 -10.20 5.79 12.20
C LYS A 105 -10.27 5.48 10.71
N ILE A 106 -9.11 5.25 10.09
CA ILE A 106 -9.06 4.93 8.65
C ILE A 106 -9.80 3.63 8.33
N PRO A 107 -9.64 2.52 9.08
CA PRO A 107 -10.37 1.28 8.79
C PRO A 107 -11.89 1.48 8.79
N SER A 108 -12.42 2.17 9.81
CA SER A 108 -13.86 2.46 9.91
C SER A 108 -14.35 3.37 8.79
N LEU A 109 -13.56 4.39 8.41
CA LEU A 109 -13.88 5.27 7.29
C LEU A 109 -13.96 4.51 5.97
N LYS A 110 -13.02 3.59 5.74
CA LYS A 110 -12.98 2.74 4.56
C LYS A 110 -14.20 1.83 4.50
N ASP A 111 -14.52 1.12 5.58
CA ASP A 111 -15.65 0.19 5.62
C ASP A 111 -16.98 0.92 5.38
N TRP A 112 -17.14 2.10 5.99
CA TRP A 112 -18.31 2.95 5.78
C TRP A 112 -18.47 3.42 4.32
N MET A 113 -17.37 3.81 3.66
CA MET A 113 -17.42 4.19 2.25
C MET A 113 -17.76 3.01 1.34
N GLU A 114 -17.21 1.83 1.62
CA GLU A 114 -17.50 0.60 0.87
C GLU A 114 -18.97 0.19 1.00
N GLU A 115 -19.55 0.30 2.20
CA GLU A 115 -20.97 0.04 2.44
C GLU A 115 -21.88 0.98 1.61
N LYS A 116 -21.46 2.23 1.43
CA LYS A 116 -22.16 3.22 0.61
C LYS A 116 -21.90 3.08 -0.89
N GLY A 117 -21.05 2.13 -1.31
CA GLY A 117 -20.74 1.86 -2.71
C GLY A 117 -19.74 2.84 -3.34
N TYR A 118 -18.95 3.56 -2.54
CA TYR A 118 -17.89 4.44 -3.03
C TYR A 118 -16.56 3.69 -3.18
N GLU A 119 -15.74 4.15 -4.12
CA GLU A 119 -14.39 3.62 -4.32
C GLU A 119 -13.45 4.05 -3.19
N THR A 120 -12.68 3.10 -2.65
CA THR A 120 -11.76 3.30 -1.51
C THR A 120 -10.30 3.02 -1.86
N GLU A 121 -9.93 3.07 -3.14
CA GLU A 121 -8.55 2.77 -3.59
C GLU A 121 -7.50 3.66 -2.92
N VAL A 122 -7.82 4.95 -2.69
CA VAL A 122 -6.94 5.88 -1.98
C VAL A 122 -6.75 5.53 -0.50
N LEU A 123 -7.69 4.78 0.08
CA LEU A 123 -7.67 4.30 1.47
C LEU A 123 -7.11 2.87 1.59
N ARG A 124 -6.65 2.25 0.50
CA ARG A 124 -6.05 0.92 0.51
C ARG A 124 -4.54 1.01 0.53
N LEU A 125 -3.91 0.30 1.47
CA LEU A 125 -2.46 0.11 1.43
C LEU A 125 -2.09 -0.64 0.16
N PRO A 126 -1.01 -0.24 -0.53
CA PRO A 126 -0.41 -1.06 -1.57
C PRO A 126 0.20 -2.29 -0.89
N MET A 127 -0.63 -3.30 -0.63
CA MET A 127 -0.13 -4.58 -0.19
C MET A 127 0.74 -5.10 -1.34
N LYS A 128 2.06 -5.22 -1.12
CA LYS A 128 2.81 -6.25 -1.85
C LYS A 128 2.06 -7.53 -1.52
N LYS A 129 1.23 -8.01 -2.46
CA LYS A 129 0.58 -9.31 -2.32
C LYS A 129 1.69 -10.26 -1.90
N ARG A 130 1.66 -10.73 -0.64
CA ARG A 130 2.36 -11.96 -0.29
C ARG A 130 1.65 -12.98 -1.15
N THR A 131 2.22 -13.24 -2.31
CA THR A 131 1.77 -14.32 -3.16
C THR A 131 1.71 -15.54 -2.26
N GLY A 132 0.63 -16.32 -2.28
CA GLY A 132 0.40 -17.39 -1.28
C GLY A 132 1.56 -18.37 -1.15
N PHE A 133 2.45 -18.45 -2.15
CA PHE A 133 3.69 -19.23 -2.11
C PHE A 133 4.79 -18.68 -1.16
N ARG A 134 4.70 -17.43 -0.69
CA ARG A 134 5.62 -16.82 0.31
C ARG A 134 5.03 -16.74 1.71
N ASP A 135 3.83 -17.26 1.90
CA ASP A 135 3.13 -17.23 3.19
C ASP A 135 3.21 -18.62 3.85
N PRO A 136 4.00 -18.80 4.93
CA PRO A 136 4.14 -20.08 5.61
C PRO A 136 2.82 -20.64 6.18
N GLU A 137 1.86 -19.76 6.46
CA GLU A 137 0.54 -20.13 7.00
C GLU A 137 -0.45 -20.55 5.91
N ASN A 138 -0.06 -20.50 4.64
CA ASN A 138 -0.91 -20.94 3.54
C ASN A 138 -0.94 -22.47 3.44
N ASP A 139 -2.13 -23.07 3.34
CA ASP A 139 -2.31 -24.53 3.18
C ASP A 139 -1.53 -25.13 2.00
N ARG A 140 -1.25 -24.33 0.96
CA ARG A 140 -0.50 -24.72 -0.24
C ARG A 140 0.96 -24.29 -0.20
N PHE A 141 1.44 -23.78 0.93
CA PHE A 141 2.82 -23.39 1.12
C PHE A 141 3.74 -24.59 0.95
N SER A 142 4.87 -24.36 0.29
CA SER A 142 5.91 -25.37 0.13
C SER A 142 7.27 -24.70 0.13
N LEU A 143 8.16 -25.12 1.03
CA LEU A 143 9.55 -24.65 1.08
C LEU A 143 10.28 -24.89 -0.25
N LYS A 144 9.92 -25.96 -0.98
CA LYS A 144 10.49 -26.26 -2.30
C LYS A 144 10.04 -25.26 -3.37
N LEU A 145 8.78 -24.84 -3.32
CA LEU A 145 8.26 -23.80 -4.22
C LEU A 145 8.91 -22.44 -3.91
N LEU A 146 9.02 -22.10 -2.63
CA LEU A 146 9.71 -20.89 -2.20
C LEU A 146 11.19 -20.90 -2.66
N ALA A 147 11.89 -22.02 -2.48
CA ALA A 147 13.27 -22.19 -2.93
C ALA A 147 13.44 -21.95 -4.44
N VAL A 148 12.53 -22.50 -5.25
CA VAL A 148 12.53 -22.33 -6.70
C VAL A 148 12.32 -20.87 -7.10
N VAL A 149 11.34 -20.20 -6.50
CA VAL A 149 11.06 -18.80 -6.82
C VAL A 149 12.20 -17.90 -6.38
N GLU A 150 12.74 -18.10 -5.18
CA GLU A 150 13.87 -17.30 -4.71
C GLU A 150 15.13 -17.54 -5.54
N ALA A 151 15.43 -18.78 -5.93
CA ALA A 151 16.55 -19.07 -6.83
C ALA A 151 16.39 -18.37 -8.19
N TRP A 152 15.15 -18.28 -8.69
CA TRP A 152 14.84 -17.61 -9.96
C TRP A 152 15.00 -16.10 -9.84
N GLU A 153 14.53 -15.49 -8.76
CA GLU A 153 14.61 -14.05 -8.51
C GLU A 153 16.02 -13.57 -8.14
N ASN A 154 16.86 -14.44 -7.57
CA ASN A 154 18.26 -14.15 -7.28
C ASN A 154 19.18 -14.32 -8.50
N TYR A 155 18.63 -14.65 -9.67
CA TYR A 155 19.44 -14.70 -10.88
C TYR A 155 19.86 -13.29 -11.31
N ASP A 156 21.16 -13.04 -11.26
CA ASP A 156 21.75 -11.81 -11.75
C ASP A 156 22.37 -12.03 -13.15
N PRO A 157 21.81 -11.43 -14.22
CA PRO A 157 22.36 -11.56 -15.57
C PRO A 157 23.72 -10.87 -15.75
N GLU A 158 24.09 -9.92 -14.89
CA GLU A 158 25.34 -9.14 -14.98
C GLU A 158 26.49 -9.75 -14.17
N SER A 159 26.22 -10.80 -13.39
CA SER A 159 27.25 -11.45 -12.57
C SER A 159 28.34 -12.08 -13.45
N ASN A 160 29.56 -12.15 -12.92
CA ASN A 160 30.68 -12.87 -13.53
C ASN A 160 30.59 -14.41 -13.37
N GLU A 161 29.49 -14.94 -12.85
CA GLU A 161 29.31 -16.39 -12.69
C GLU A 161 29.18 -17.09 -14.04
N THR A 162 29.99 -18.12 -14.24
CA THR A 162 29.94 -18.93 -15.46
C THR A 162 28.85 -19.99 -15.38
N GLY A 163 28.21 -20.30 -16.51
CA GLY A 163 27.25 -21.39 -16.64
C GLY A 163 25.87 -20.97 -17.16
N THR A 164 25.06 -21.96 -17.50
CA THR A 164 23.65 -21.77 -17.89
C THR A 164 22.81 -21.33 -16.69
N PRO A 165 21.65 -20.67 -16.90
CA PRO A 165 20.73 -20.34 -15.81
C PRO A 165 20.42 -21.54 -14.91
N LYS A 166 20.16 -22.71 -15.51
CA LYS A 166 19.99 -23.96 -14.78
C LYS A 166 21.17 -24.30 -13.86
N GLN A 167 22.41 -24.19 -14.33
CA GLN A 167 23.60 -24.51 -13.54
C GLN A 167 23.78 -23.53 -12.37
N ARG A 168 23.56 -22.24 -12.62
CA ARG A 168 23.65 -21.20 -11.59
C ARG A 168 22.58 -21.37 -10.51
N MET A 169 21.36 -21.73 -10.91
CA MET A 169 20.29 -22.05 -9.97
C MET A 169 20.60 -23.29 -9.13
N ILE A 170 21.24 -24.31 -9.68
CA ILE A 170 21.72 -25.48 -8.90
C ILE A 170 22.70 -25.00 -7.83
N GLY A 171 23.72 -24.22 -8.19
CA GLY A 171 24.69 -23.69 -7.23
C GLY A 171 24.05 -22.85 -6.13
N TRP A 172 23.08 -21.99 -6.48
CA TRP A 172 22.34 -21.20 -5.51
C TRP A 172 21.51 -22.07 -4.55
N LEU A 173 20.82 -23.09 -5.07
CA LEU A 173 20.01 -24.01 -4.27
C LEU A 173 20.86 -24.89 -3.36
N GLU A 174 22.06 -25.30 -3.79
CA GLU A 174 23.02 -26.02 -2.96
C GLU A 174 23.52 -25.16 -1.80
N ALA A 175 23.91 -23.90 -2.08
CA ALA A 175 24.32 -22.95 -1.05
C ALA A 175 23.22 -22.66 -0.02
N ASN A 176 21.95 -22.77 -0.42
CA ASN A 176 20.80 -22.53 0.44
C ASN A 176 20.06 -23.83 0.84
N ALA A 177 20.65 -25.01 0.64
CA ALA A 177 19.94 -26.28 0.77
C ALA A 177 19.37 -26.51 2.18
N ASN A 178 20.14 -26.14 3.21
CA ASN A 178 19.72 -26.25 4.61
C ASN A 178 18.47 -25.40 4.90
N ARG A 179 18.41 -24.17 4.38
CA ARG A 179 17.30 -23.23 4.60
C ARG A 179 15.97 -23.75 4.03
N PHE A 180 16.03 -24.52 2.95
CA PHE A 180 14.83 -25.00 2.25
C PHE A 180 14.50 -26.47 2.52
N GLY A 181 15.17 -27.11 3.49
CA GLY A 181 14.96 -28.52 3.79
C GLY A 181 15.35 -29.44 2.62
N LEU A 182 16.34 -29.04 1.82
CA LEU A 182 16.89 -29.82 0.69
C LEU A 182 18.08 -30.68 1.12
N ILE A 183 18.16 -30.99 2.41
CA ILE A 183 19.12 -31.91 3.02
C ILE A 183 18.38 -33.17 3.50
N ASN A 184 19.05 -34.31 3.48
CA ASN A 184 18.53 -35.57 4.03
C ASN A 184 18.77 -35.64 5.56
N GLU A 185 18.28 -36.70 6.20
CA GLU A 185 18.45 -36.96 7.63
C GLU A 185 19.93 -37.10 8.07
N LYS A 186 20.84 -37.32 7.12
CA LYS A 186 22.29 -37.41 7.35
C LYS A 186 23.01 -36.07 7.16
N GLY A 187 22.28 -35.00 6.83
CA GLY A 187 22.84 -33.68 6.53
C GLY A 187 23.45 -33.54 5.14
N GLU A 188 23.24 -34.53 4.25
CA GLU A 188 23.74 -34.50 2.88
C GLU A 188 22.70 -33.85 1.95
N ILE A 189 23.19 -33.13 0.93
CA ILE A 189 22.35 -32.42 -0.03
C ILE A 189 21.56 -33.41 -0.91
N GLN A 190 20.26 -33.18 -1.08
CA GLN A 190 19.40 -33.92 -1.99
C GLN A 190 19.59 -33.44 -3.44
N TYR A 191 20.75 -33.75 -4.03
CA TYR A 191 21.17 -33.23 -5.34
C TYR A 191 20.14 -33.46 -6.46
N GLU A 192 19.55 -34.66 -6.54
CA GLU A 192 18.54 -34.96 -7.58
C GLU A 192 17.27 -34.12 -7.43
N VAL A 193 16.87 -33.78 -6.19
CA VAL A 193 15.74 -32.88 -5.94
C VAL A 193 16.08 -31.47 -6.41
N ILE A 194 17.26 -30.96 -6.06
CA ILE A 194 17.74 -29.64 -6.50
C ILE A 194 17.77 -29.55 -8.03
N LYS A 195 18.29 -30.58 -8.69
CA LYS A 195 18.37 -30.64 -10.15
C LYS A 195 17.00 -30.61 -10.82
N HIS A 196 16.00 -31.29 -10.24
CA HIS A 196 14.62 -31.21 -10.72
C HIS A 196 13.99 -29.84 -10.48
N LEU A 197 14.21 -29.23 -9.31
CA LEU A 197 13.74 -27.87 -9.01
C LEU A 197 14.32 -26.84 -9.98
N ALA A 198 15.63 -26.87 -10.21
CA ALA A 198 16.31 -26.00 -11.18
C ALA A 198 15.84 -26.26 -12.62
N GLN A 199 15.46 -27.49 -12.96
CA GLN A 199 14.91 -27.81 -14.28
C GLN A 199 13.52 -27.22 -14.50
N VAL A 200 12.65 -27.26 -13.49
CA VAL A 200 11.32 -26.63 -13.55
C VAL A 200 11.43 -25.11 -13.69
N ALA A 201 12.40 -24.52 -13.01
CA ALA A 201 12.57 -23.08 -12.94
C ALA A 201 13.35 -22.48 -14.12
N ASN A 202 14.02 -23.31 -14.93
CA ASN A 202 14.86 -22.85 -16.03
C ASN A 202 14.02 -22.27 -17.19
N TRP A 203 14.05 -20.94 -17.36
CA TRP A 203 13.35 -20.23 -18.43
C TRP A 203 14.12 -20.20 -19.76
N ASP A 204 15.44 -20.40 -19.74
CA ASP A 204 16.23 -20.45 -20.97
C ASP A 204 16.19 -21.88 -21.55
N THR A 205 15.13 -22.14 -22.31
CA THR A 205 14.88 -23.42 -22.98
C THR A 205 15.39 -23.44 -24.43
N ARG A 206 16.24 -22.49 -24.84
CA ARG A 206 16.72 -22.43 -26.22
C ARG A 206 17.44 -23.74 -26.57
N ARG A 207 16.82 -24.49 -27.50
CA ARG A 207 17.31 -25.74 -28.10
C ARG A 207 18.80 -25.60 -28.43
N LYS A 208 19.60 -26.63 -28.12
CA LYS A 208 20.90 -26.83 -28.77
C LYS A 208 20.72 -26.61 -30.28
N PRO A 209 21.53 -25.77 -30.95
CA PRO A 209 21.62 -25.87 -32.40
C PRO A 209 22.14 -27.27 -32.69
N THR A 210 21.28 -28.14 -33.23
CA THR A 210 21.72 -29.37 -33.88
C THR A 210 22.74 -28.96 -34.92
N GLY A 211 24.00 -29.36 -34.70
CA GLY A 211 25.11 -29.03 -35.57
C GLY A 211 24.72 -29.32 -37.02
N ASP A 212 24.81 -28.28 -37.83
CA ASP A 212 24.72 -28.39 -39.28
C ASP A 212 25.92 -29.23 -39.74
N LYS A 213 25.67 -30.51 -40.04
CA LYS A 213 26.60 -31.35 -40.77
C LYS A 213 26.40 -31.05 -42.25
N SER A 214 26.90 -29.90 -42.72
CA SER A 214 27.19 -29.75 -44.14
C SER A 214 28.49 -30.48 -44.43
N LYS A 215 28.35 -31.58 -45.19
CA LYS A 215 29.39 -32.07 -46.09
C LYS A 215 29.66 -31.05 -47.20
#